data_AF-A0A0N1M8A6-F1
#
_entry.id   AF-A0A0N1M8A6-F1
#
_cell.length_a   1.000
_cell.length_b   1.000
_cell.length_c   1.000
_cell.angle_alpha   90.00
_cell.angle_beta   90.00
_cell.angle_gamma   90.00
#
_symmetry.space_group_name_H-M   'P 1'
#
loop_
_entity.id
_entity.type
_entity.pdbx_description
1 polymer ?
#
loop_
_entity_poly.entity_id
_entity_poly.type
_entity_poly.pdbx_seq_one_letter_code
_entity_poly.pdbx_strand_id
1 'polypeptide(L)'
;MATIESVHTVMAAEGLDDLGHVIDDDHANRTDCLVVTRRDDAWVTFSTDERATVVDESVRTYPSESEALDDFLVLLRMKGLIRDLRRERDLERVERAPMSLESLPAQMAEGLDRVHVALGDVYLRRLDCLAVARRDGVWSTFFIDERAAVEEASLHTFPDEASAVADFLDRLRSQHRKLEIQDELRDRRRRAGEPS
;
A
#
# COMPACT_ATOMS: atom_id res chain seq x y z
N MET A 1 7.71 32.65 -0.26
CA MET A 1 8.80 32.04 -1.05
C MET A 1 9.55 31.16 -0.07
N ALA A 2 9.46 29.85 -0.24
CA ALA A 2 10.11 28.90 0.64
C ALA A 2 11.63 28.98 0.50
N THR A 3 12.30 28.91 1.64
CA THR A 3 13.75 28.72 1.78
C THR A 3 13.98 27.45 2.60
N ILE A 4 15.15 26.83 2.47
CA ILE A 4 15.52 25.63 3.24
C ILE A 4 15.30 25.84 4.75
N GLU A 5 15.69 27.00 5.30
CA GLU A 5 15.50 27.34 6.71
C GLU A 5 14.01 27.40 7.10
N SER A 6 13.18 28.03 6.26
CA SER A 6 11.73 28.09 6.50
C SER A 6 11.07 26.71 6.43
N VAL A 7 11.54 25.84 5.54
CA VAL A 7 11.08 24.46 5.41
C VAL A 7 11.40 23.67 6.67
N HIS A 8 12.64 23.73 7.17
CA HIS A 8 13.00 23.09 8.44
C HIS A 8 12.16 23.59 9.62
N THR A 9 11.85 24.90 9.65
CA THR A 9 10.97 25.47 10.70
C THR A 9 9.57 24.87 10.64
N VAL A 10 9.00 24.72 9.44
CA VAL A 10 7.69 24.11 9.22
C VAL A 10 7.71 22.63 9.61
N MET A 11 8.76 21.90 9.22
CA MET A 11 8.92 20.49 9.54
C MET A 11 8.95 20.23 11.04
N ALA A 12 9.71 21.04 11.78
CA ALA A 12 9.75 20.98 13.24
C ALA A 12 8.41 21.33 13.89
N ALA A 13 7.72 22.35 13.39
CA ALA A 13 6.40 22.74 13.90
C ALA A 13 5.32 21.67 13.67
N GLU A 14 5.43 20.90 12.58
CA GLU A 14 4.47 19.88 12.17
C GLU A 14 4.88 18.45 12.57
N GLY A 15 6.06 18.26 13.19
CA GLY A 15 6.57 16.94 13.57
C GLY A 15 6.92 16.05 12.37
N LEU A 16 7.38 16.65 11.27
CA LEU A 16 7.76 15.95 10.04
C LEU A 16 9.24 15.51 10.02
N ASP A 17 10.05 15.93 11.00
CA ASP A 17 11.49 15.66 11.04
C ASP A 17 11.83 14.16 11.12
N ASP A 18 10.95 13.37 11.73
CA ASP A 18 11.10 11.92 11.87
C ASP A 18 10.82 11.15 10.57
N LEU A 19 10.29 11.82 9.54
CA LEU A 19 10.10 11.22 8.22
C LEU A 19 11.42 11.24 7.46
N GLY A 20 11.76 10.13 6.80
CA GLY A 20 12.95 10.06 5.94
C GLY A 20 12.93 11.15 4.87
N HIS A 21 13.90 12.07 4.94
CA HIS A 21 14.03 13.18 4.01
C HIS A 21 15.49 13.61 3.79
N VAL A 22 15.76 14.27 2.67
CA VAL A 22 17.05 14.89 2.34
C VAL A 22 16.79 16.22 1.63
N ILE A 23 17.45 17.30 2.06
CA ILE A 23 17.35 18.63 1.45
C ILE A 23 18.76 19.08 1.11
N ASP A 24 19.04 19.22 -0.19
CA ASP A 24 20.30 19.71 -0.76
C ASP A 24 21.57 19.03 -0.20
N ASP A 25 21.50 17.72 -0.01
CA ASP A 25 22.59 16.89 0.53
C ASP A 25 22.67 15.53 -0.19
N ASP A 26 23.72 14.76 0.08
CA ASP A 26 23.93 13.45 -0.50
C ASP A 26 22.87 12.44 -0.01
N HIS A 27 22.25 11.76 -0.97
CA HIS A 27 21.19 10.77 -0.78
C HIS A 27 21.66 9.34 -1.08
N ALA A 28 22.93 9.13 -1.46
CA ALA A 28 23.42 7.87 -2.04
C ALA A 28 23.18 6.59 -1.21
N ASN A 29 22.92 6.73 0.10
CA ASN A 29 22.61 5.60 0.99
C ASN A 29 21.35 5.82 1.84
N ARG A 30 20.45 6.71 1.42
CA ARG A 30 19.24 7.06 2.17
C ARG A 30 18.06 6.27 1.62
N THR A 31 17.56 5.32 2.41
CA THR A 31 16.39 4.49 2.07
C THR A 31 15.09 5.19 2.44
N ASP A 32 14.01 4.92 1.72
CA ASP A 32 12.66 5.41 2.02
C ASP A 32 12.55 6.94 2.23
N CYS A 33 13.40 7.72 1.55
CA CYS A 33 13.51 9.17 1.77
C CYS A 33 12.82 9.96 0.65
N LEU A 34 12.20 11.09 1.02
CA LEU A 34 11.87 12.13 0.06
C LEU A 34 13.07 13.08 -0.07
N VAL A 35 13.54 13.30 -1.30
CA VAL A 35 14.74 14.10 -1.58
C VAL A 35 14.33 15.34 -2.36
N VAL A 36 14.92 16.48 -2.02
CA VAL A 36 14.97 17.68 -2.86
C VAL A 36 16.43 18.10 -3.01
N THR A 37 16.91 18.27 -4.24
CA THR A 37 18.32 18.59 -4.51
C THR A 37 18.46 19.29 -5.86
N ARG A 38 19.57 19.99 -6.06
CA ARG A 38 19.93 20.53 -7.37
C ARG A 38 20.60 19.48 -8.26
N ARG A 39 20.18 19.38 -9.53
CA ARG A 39 20.81 18.56 -10.59
C ARG A 39 20.77 19.32 -11.91
N ASP A 40 21.90 19.41 -12.62
CA ASP A 40 22.01 19.99 -13.97
C ASP A 40 21.24 21.33 -14.13
N ASP A 41 21.49 22.26 -13.21
CA ASP A 41 20.86 23.59 -13.14
C ASP A 41 19.34 23.65 -12.88
N ALA A 42 18.72 22.52 -12.58
CA ALA A 42 17.33 22.46 -12.11
C ALA A 42 17.23 21.96 -10.67
N TRP A 43 16.11 22.27 -10.02
CA TRP A 43 15.74 21.63 -8.76
C TRP A 43 14.92 20.40 -9.04
N VAL A 44 15.22 19.31 -8.33
CA VAL A 44 14.58 18.01 -8.56
C VAL A 44 14.11 17.45 -7.23
N THR A 45 12.88 16.93 -7.21
CA THR A 45 12.37 16.11 -6.10
C THR A 45 12.16 14.68 -6.56
N PHE A 46 12.40 13.72 -5.68
CA PHE A 46 12.14 12.29 -5.92
C PHE A 46 12.11 11.52 -4.60
N SER A 47 11.58 10.30 -4.64
CA SER A 47 11.63 9.36 -3.52
C SER A 47 12.68 8.27 -3.77
N THR A 48 13.27 7.76 -2.69
CA THR A 48 14.05 6.52 -2.71
C THR A 48 13.27 5.36 -2.09
N ASP A 49 13.54 4.15 -2.56
CA ASP A 49 12.96 2.91 -2.02
C ASP A 49 13.79 2.34 -0.85
N GLU A 50 13.43 1.16 -0.36
CA GLU A 50 14.13 0.47 0.74
C GLU A 50 15.58 0.08 0.40
N ARG A 51 15.97 0.17 -0.88
CA ARG A 51 17.31 -0.13 -1.39
C ARG A 51 18.10 1.13 -1.73
N ALA A 52 17.60 2.30 -1.32
CA ALA A 52 18.14 3.62 -1.66
C ALA A 52 18.17 3.91 -3.18
N THR A 53 17.33 3.21 -3.95
CA THR A 53 17.19 3.42 -5.40
C THR A 53 16.14 4.51 -5.64
N VAL A 54 16.40 5.39 -6.61
CA VAL A 54 15.42 6.41 -7.03
C VAL A 54 14.21 5.72 -7.65
N VAL A 55 13.00 6.10 -7.22
CA VAL A 55 11.75 5.66 -7.84
C VAL A 55 11.49 6.56 -9.04
N ASP A 56 11.65 6.03 -10.25
CA ASP A 56 11.63 6.81 -11.49
C ASP A 56 10.32 7.61 -11.68
N GLU A 57 9.16 7.04 -11.31
CA GLU A 57 7.86 7.72 -11.43
C GLU A 57 7.67 8.88 -10.44
N SER A 58 8.54 9.01 -9.44
CA SER A 58 8.48 10.06 -8.43
C SER A 58 9.28 11.32 -8.81
N VAL A 59 10.09 11.26 -9.87
CA VAL A 59 10.99 12.35 -10.27
C VAL A 59 10.19 13.54 -10.80
N ARG A 60 10.42 14.72 -10.21
CA ARG A 60 9.83 15.99 -10.65
C ARG A 60 10.92 17.05 -10.74
N THR A 61 10.82 17.93 -11.73
CA THR A 61 11.80 18.99 -12.00
C THR A 61 11.13 20.35 -11.91
N TYR A 62 11.83 21.32 -11.30
CA TYR A 62 11.32 22.66 -11.02
C TYR A 62 12.31 23.73 -11.49
N PRO A 63 11.81 24.88 -11.94
CA PRO A 63 12.64 25.99 -12.40
C PRO A 63 13.30 26.78 -11.26
N SER A 64 12.83 26.63 -10.01
CA SER A 64 13.33 27.39 -8.87
C SER A 64 13.36 26.57 -7.57
N GLU A 65 14.23 26.98 -6.64
CA GLU A 65 14.35 26.37 -5.31
C GLU A 65 13.02 26.47 -4.55
N SER A 66 12.42 27.67 -4.52
CA SER A 66 11.18 27.89 -3.78
C SER A 66 10.06 26.97 -4.24
N GLU A 67 9.89 26.78 -5.55
CA GLU A 67 8.83 25.89 -6.07
C GLU A 67 9.08 24.43 -5.69
N ALA A 68 10.33 23.98 -5.76
CA ALA A 68 10.69 22.63 -5.35
C ALA A 68 10.47 22.41 -3.86
N LEU A 69 10.82 23.40 -3.03
CA LEU A 69 10.65 23.36 -1.57
C LEU A 69 9.16 23.42 -1.15
N ASP A 70 8.36 24.22 -1.83
CA ASP A 70 6.91 24.30 -1.60
C ASP A 70 6.24 22.94 -1.91
N ASP A 71 6.55 22.32 -3.06
CA ASP A 71 6.00 20.99 -3.40
C ASP A 71 6.59 19.88 -2.51
N PHE A 72 7.87 19.96 -2.15
CA PHE A 72 8.51 19.03 -1.21
C PHE A 72 7.77 18.99 0.13
N LEU A 73 7.40 20.14 0.70
CA LEU A 73 6.60 20.18 1.93
C LEU A 73 5.22 19.53 1.77
N VAL A 74 4.55 19.73 0.64
CA VAL A 74 3.26 19.08 0.34
C VAL A 74 3.41 17.57 0.31
N LEU A 75 4.45 17.07 -0.37
CA LEU A 75 4.74 15.63 -0.47
C LEU A 75 5.12 15.04 0.89
N LEU A 76 5.90 15.77 1.71
CA LEU A 76 6.30 15.32 3.04
C LEU A 76 5.12 15.22 3.99
N ARG A 77 4.21 16.20 3.98
CA ARG A 77 2.93 16.15 4.72
C ARG A 77 2.08 14.96 4.31
N MET A 78 2.00 14.68 3.01
CA MET A 78 1.28 13.52 2.49
C MET A 78 1.90 12.19 2.95
N LYS A 79 3.24 12.11 2.99
CA LYS A 79 3.96 10.96 3.56
C LYS A 79 3.63 10.78 5.05
N GLY A 80 3.56 11.88 5.81
CA GLY A 80 3.14 11.88 7.22
C GLY A 80 1.71 11.35 7.41
N LEU A 81 0.76 11.85 6.63
CA LEU A 81 -0.63 11.39 6.65
C LEU A 81 -0.74 9.87 6.35
N ILE A 82 -0.01 9.37 5.35
CA ILE A 82 -0.01 7.95 5.01
C ILE A 82 0.56 7.10 6.15
N ARG A 83 1.63 7.55 6.80
CA ARG A 83 2.21 6.88 7.98
C ARG A 83 1.16 6.79 9.10
N ASP A 84 0.48 7.90 9.38
CA ASP A 84 -0.48 7.97 10.48
C ASP A 84 -1.71 7.10 10.21
N LEU A 85 -2.25 7.11 8.98
CA LEU A 85 -3.33 6.20 8.56
C LEU A 85 -2.95 4.72 8.66
N ARG A 86 -1.70 4.36 8.32
CA ARG A 86 -1.21 2.99 8.49
C ARG A 86 -1.16 2.62 9.97
N ARG A 87 -0.69 3.54 10.83
CA ARG A 87 -0.64 3.32 12.27
C ARG A 87 -2.02 3.17 12.89
N GLU A 88 -2.99 3.99 12.51
CA GLU A 88 -4.38 3.87 12.97
C GLU A 88 -4.98 2.52 12.58
N ARG A 89 -4.83 2.12 11.31
CA ARG A 89 -5.24 0.78 10.85
C ARG A 89 -4.57 -0.33 11.65
N ASP A 90 -3.29 -0.22 11.95
CA ASP A 90 -2.55 -1.24 12.70
C ASP A 90 -3.02 -1.30 14.16
N LEU A 91 -3.39 -0.16 14.77
CA LEU A 91 -4.00 -0.12 16.10
C LEU A 91 -5.42 -0.71 16.11
N GLU A 92 -6.25 -0.39 15.13
CA GLU A 92 -7.58 -1.00 14.96
C GLU A 92 -7.50 -2.53 14.80
N ARG A 93 -6.45 -3.02 14.12
CA ARG A 93 -6.18 -4.47 14.01
C ARG A 93 -5.81 -5.10 15.35
N VAL A 94 -5.11 -4.39 16.23
CA VAL A 94 -4.73 -4.87 17.58
C VAL A 94 -5.92 -4.87 18.55
N GLU A 95 -6.84 -3.92 18.44
CA GLU A 95 -8.02 -3.83 19.31
C GLU A 95 -9.17 -4.78 18.91
N ARG A 96 -9.20 -5.25 17.66
CA ARG A 96 -10.15 -6.29 17.23
C ARG A 96 -9.77 -7.63 17.89
N ALA A 97 -10.75 -8.32 18.48
CA ALA A 97 -10.60 -9.67 19.02
C ALA A 97 -9.81 -10.57 18.05
N PRO A 98 -8.94 -11.47 18.54
CA PRO A 98 -8.02 -12.23 17.68
C PRO A 98 -8.82 -12.89 16.56
N MET A 99 -8.57 -12.43 15.34
CA MET A 99 -9.25 -12.93 14.15
C MET A 99 -8.70 -14.33 13.88
N SER A 100 -9.47 -15.35 14.25
CA SER A 100 -9.13 -16.74 13.96
C SER A 100 -9.83 -17.21 12.69
N LEU A 101 -9.27 -18.23 12.05
CA LEU A 101 -9.89 -18.96 10.94
C LEU A 101 -11.30 -19.45 11.29
N GLU A 102 -11.57 -19.77 12.55
CA GLU A 102 -12.89 -20.24 13.00
C GLU A 102 -13.96 -19.14 12.98
N SER A 103 -13.56 -17.88 13.14
CA SER A 103 -14.46 -16.72 13.10
C SER A 103 -14.71 -16.20 11.68
N LEU A 104 -13.87 -16.59 10.70
CA LEU A 104 -13.93 -16.10 9.32
C LEU A 104 -15.26 -16.36 8.60
N PRO A 105 -15.87 -17.56 8.67
CA PRO A 105 -17.13 -17.82 7.96
C PRO A 105 -18.27 -16.86 8.37
N ALA A 106 -18.33 -16.49 9.65
CA ALA A 106 -19.33 -15.54 10.14
C ALA A 106 -19.08 -14.13 9.61
N GLN A 107 -17.81 -13.71 9.50
CA GLN A 107 -17.45 -12.39 8.95
C GLN A 107 -17.65 -12.33 7.43
N MET A 108 -17.45 -13.44 6.72
CA MET A 108 -17.66 -13.53 5.28
C MET A 108 -19.15 -13.55 4.88
N ALA A 109 -20.02 -13.99 5.78
CA ALA A 109 -21.47 -13.99 5.56
C ALA A 109 -22.04 -12.57 5.37
N GLU A 110 -21.30 -11.53 5.76
CA GLU A 110 -21.61 -10.11 5.51
C GLU A 110 -21.24 -9.67 4.07
N GLY A 111 -21.70 -10.41 3.06
CA GLY A 111 -21.70 -9.94 1.66
C GLY A 111 -20.38 -10.07 0.89
N LEU A 112 -19.51 -11.03 1.24
CA LEU A 112 -18.24 -11.31 0.53
C LEU A 112 -18.26 -12.63 -0.26
N ASP A 113 -19.44 -13.05 -0.74
CA ASP A 113 -19.68 -14.35 -1.38
C ASP A 113 -19.15 -14.47 -2.81
N ARG A 114 -18.79 -13.34 -3.44
CA ARG A 114 -18.37 -13.29 -4.86
C ARG A 114 -16.94 -13.70 -5.13
N VAL A 115 -16.09 -13.74 -4.10
CA VAL A 115 -14.68 -14.14 -4.24
C VAL A 115 -14.54 -15.56 -3.71
N HIS A 116 -14.03 -16.47 -4.54
CA HIS A 116 -13.71 -17.81 -4.06
C HIS A 116 -12.61 -17.72 -3.01
N VAL A 117 -12.83 -18.37 -1.87
CA VAL A 117 -11.86 -18.39 -0.78
C VAL A 117 -11.40 -19.80 -0.46
N ALA A 118 -10.20 -19.94 0.07
CA ALA A 118 -9.74 -21.17 0.69
C ALA A 118 -9.14 -20.91 2.07
N LEU A 119 -9.54 -21.72 3.05
CA LEU A 119 -9.17 -21.56 4.45
C LEU A 119 -8.43 -22.80 4.95
N GLY A 120 -7.27 -22.59 5.60
CA GLY A 120 -6.44 -23.68 6.12
C GLY A 120 -5.98 -24.64 5.02
N ASP A 121 -5.58 -25.87 5.36
CA ASP A 121 -4.94 -26.83 4.43
C ASP A 121 -5.81 -27.31 3.25
N VAL A 122 -7.06 -26.85 3.16
CA VAL A 122 -8.03 -27.24 2.12
C VAL A 122 -7.81 -26.46 0.81
N TYR A 123 -6.88 -25.49 0.77
CA TYR A 123 -6.65 -24.63 -0.40
C TYR A 123 -6.15 -25.36 -1.65
N LEU A 124 -5.51 -26.52 -1.50
CA LEU A 124 -4.96 -27.30 -2.63
C LEU A 124 -6.01 -27.83 -3.63
N ARG A 125 -7.31 -27.59 -3.37
CA ARG A 125 -8.41 -28.09 -4.22
C ARG A 125 -9.29 -27.00 -4.82
N ARG A 126 -9.04 -25.72 -4.54
CA ARG A 126 -9.82 -24.60 -5.09
C ARG A 126 -8.98 -23.84 -6.12
N LEU A 127 -9.59 -23.56 -7.26
CA LEU A 127 -9.02 -22.79 -8.36
C LEU A 127 -9.50 -21.35 -8.27
N ASP A 128 -8.71 -20.42 -8.80
CA ASP A 128 -9.08 -19.00 -8.93
C ASP A 128 -9.60 -18.39 -7.61
N CYS A 129 -8.81 -18.54 -6.54
CA CYS A 129 -9.25 -18.22 -5.18
C CYS A 129 -8.18 -17.53 -4.33
N LEU A 130 -8.64 -16.67 -3.41
CA LEU A 130 -7.80 -16.11 -2.37
C LEU A 130 -7.71 -17.11 -1.21
N ALA A 131 -6.50 -17.40 -0.75
CA ALA A 131 -6.24 -18.38 0.30
C ALA A 131 -5.58 -17.73 1.52
N VAL A 132 -5.92 -18.25 2.71
CA VAL A 132 -5.16 -18.05 3.96
C VAL A 132 -4.90 -19.41 4.60
N ALA A 133 -3.62 -19.73 4.78
CA ALA A 133 -3.23 -21.06 5.27
C ALA A 133 -1.80 -21.07 5.83
N ARG A 134 -1.47 -22.18 6.51
CA ARG A 134 -0.12 -22.43 7.00
C ARG A 134 0.67 -23.24 5.98
N ARG A 135 1.75 -22.67 5.44
CA ARG A 135 2.65 -23.31 4.46
C ARG A 135 4.03 -23.46 5.09
N ASP A 136 4.57 -24.67 5.09
CA ASP A 136 5.91 -24.96 5.65
C ASP A 136 6.11 -24.40 7.07
N GLY A 137 5.04 -24.39 7.87
CA GLY A 137 5.03 -23.88 9.24
C GLY A 137 4.77 -22.37 9.38
N VAL A 138 4.67 -21.62 8.29
CA VAL A 138 4.47 -20.16 8.25
C VAL A 138 3.06 -19.80 7.80
N TRP A 139 2.42 -18.84 8.48
CA TRP A 139 1.12 -18.33 8.07
C TRP A 139 1.24 -17.47 6.82
N SER A 140 0.40 -17.72 5.82
CA SER A 140 0.51 -17.04 4.52
C SER A 140 -0.85 -16.71 3.92
N THR A 141 -0.92 -15.61 3.18
CA THR A 141 -2.03 -15.27 2.28
C THR A 141 -1.53 -15.25 0.84
N PHE A 142 -2.30 -15.78 -0.10
CA PHE A 142 -1.89 -15.86 -1.50
C PHE A 142 -3.09 -16.11 -2.41
N PHE A 143 -2.91 -15.86 -3.69
CA PHE A 143 -3.86 -16.19 -4.74
C PHE A 143 -3.48 -17.52 -5.40
N ILE A 144 -4.48 -18.35 -5.66
CA ILE A 144 -4.34 -19.58 -6.44
C ILE A 144 -5.00 -19.32 -7.78
N ASP A 145 -4.24 -19.51 -8.85
CA ASP A 145 -4.72 -19.30 -10.21
C ASP A 145 -5.65 -20.42 -10.70
N GLU A 146 -6.11 -20.31 -11.94
CA GLU A 146 -6.94 -21.31 -12.62
C GLU A 146 -6.27 -22.69 -12.78
N ARG A 147 -4.94 -22.76 -12.62
CA ARG A 147 -4.11 -23.98 -12.78
C ARG A 147 -3.78 -24.62 -11.44
N ALA A 148 -4.39 -24.17 -10.35
CA ALA A 148 -4.06 -24.55 -8.99
C ALA A 148 -2.62 -24.17 -8.57
N ALA A 149 -1.97 -23.25 -9.30
CA ALA A 149 -0.65 -22.76 -8.94
C ALA A 149 -0.78 -21.53 -8.05
N VAL A 150 0.13 -21.42 -7.08
CA VAL A 150 0.21 -20.21 -6.26
C VAL A 150 0.84 -19.12 -7.10
N GLU A 151 0.18 -17.96 -7.15
CA GLU A 151 0.74 -16.76 -7.74
C GLU A 151 1.77 -16.17 -6.77
N GLU A 152 3.06 -16.44 -7.00
CA GLU A 152 4.16 -16.04 -6.10
C GLU A 152 4.18 -14.53 -5.81
N ALA A 153 3.81 -13.69 -6.78
CA ALA A 153 3.71 -12.23 -6.59
C ALA A 153 2.64 -11.80 -5.58
N SER A 154 1.71 -12.69 -5.25
CA SER A 154 0.59 -12.45 -4.34
C SER A 154 0.82 -13.05 -2.94
N LEU A 155 1.95 -13.74 -2.73
CA LEU A 155 2.29 -14.46 -1.51
C LEU A 155 2.81 -13.50 -0.45
N HIS A 156 2.07 -13.37 0.66
CA HIS A 156 2.50 -12.67 1.86
C HIS A 156 2.63 -13.66 3.01
N THR A 157 3.69 -13.52 3.80
CA THR A 157 3.94 -14.36 4.98
C THR A 157 3.81 -13.56 6.27
N PHE A 158 3.36 -14.21 7.33
CA PHE A 158 3.01 -13.59 8.59
C PHE A 158 3.52 -14.41 9.77
N PRO A 159 3.87 -13.76 10.89
CA PRO A 159 4.37 -14.43 12.09
C PRO A 159 3.29 -15.22 12.83
N ASP A 160 2.01 -14.85 12.68
CA ASP A 160 0.88 -15.44 13.41
C ASP A 160 -0.40 -15.51 12.56
N GLU A 161 -1.37 -16.30 13.03
CA GLU A 161 -2.66 -16.52 12.35
C GLU A 161 -3.47 -15.23 12.23
N ALA A 162 -3.53 -14.42 13.28
CA ALA A 162 -4.38 -13.24 13.32
C ALA A 162 -3.93 -12.20 12.28
N SER A 163 -2.63 -12.01 12.14
CA SER A 163 -2.02 -11.17 11.11
C SER A 163 -2.36 -11.63 9.68
N ALA A 164 -2.29 -12.94 9.43
CA ALA A 164 -2.63 -13.51 8.12
C ALA A 164 -4.13 -13.40 7.82
N VAL A 165 -4.99 -13.65 8.82
CA VAL A 165 -6.44 -13.52 8.68
C VAL A 165 -6.84 -12.05 8.45
N ALA A 166 -6.19 -11.09 9.10
CA ALA A 166 -6.41 -9.66 8.90
C ALA A 166 -6.10 -9.23 7.46
N ASP A 167 -4.92 -9.60 6.96
CA ASP A 167 -4.51 -9.32 5.58
C ASP A 167 -5.46 -9.97 4.57
N PHE A 168 -5.83 -11.22 4.82
CA PHE A 168 -6.78 -11.95 4.00
C PHE A 168 -8.12 -11.22 3.86
N LEU A 169 -8.70 -10.73 4.96
CA LEU A 169 -9.97 -9.99 4.93
C LEU A 169 -9.85 -8.67 4.18
N ASP A 170 -8.74 -7.94 4.34
CA ASP A 170 -8.54 -6.68 3.64
C ASP A 170 -8.37 -6.88 2.13
N ARG A 171 -7.66 -7.94 1.73
CA ARG A 171 -7.55 -8.35 0.33
C ARG A 171 -8.91 -8.79 -0.22
N LEU A 172 -9.68 -9.55 0.55
CA LEU A 172 -11.01 -10.01 0.17
C LEU A 172 -11.97 -8.82 -0.08
N ARG A 173 -12.00 -7.85 0.84
CA ARG A 173 -12.79 -6.60 0.69
C ARG A 173 -12.35 -5.79 -0.53
N SER A 174 -11.04 -5.68 -0.74
CA SER A 174 -10.49 -4.97 -1.89
C SER A 174 -10.89 -5.61 -3.22
N GLN A 175 -10.86 -6.95 -3.30
CA GLN A 175 -11.31 -7.70 -4.48
C GLN A 175 -12.82 -7.55 -4.70
N HIS A 176 -13.62 -7.66 -3.64
CA HIS A 176 -15.05 -7.43 -3.72
C HIS A 176 -15.38 -6.03 -4.28
N ARG A 177 -14.71 -5.00 -3.74
CA ARG A 177 -14.89 -3.62 -4.22
C ARG A 177 -14.48 -3.44 -5.68
N LYS A 178 -13.42 -4.11 -6.12
CA LYS A 178 -12.99 -4.09 -7.52
C LYS A 178 -14.05 -4.70 -8.45
N LEU A 179 -14.68 -5.81 -8.04
CA LEU A 179 -15.76 -6.45 -8.79
C LEU A 179 -17.00 -5.54 -8.88
N GLU A 180 -17.38 -4.86 -7.80
CA GLU A 180 -18.48 -3.88 -7.82
C GLU A 180 -18.22 -2.76 -8.82
N ILE A 181 -17.01 -2.19 -8.81
CA ILE A 181 -16.63 -1.12 -9.74
C ILE A 181 -16.67 -1.62 -11.19
N GLN A 182 -16.23 -2.85 -11.45
CA GLN A 182 -16.28 -3.45 -12.79
C GLN A 182 -17.72 -3.64 -13.27
N ASP A 183 -18.63 -4.06 -12.41
CA ASP A 183 -20.06 -4.18 -12.74
C ASP A 183 -20.69 -2.81 -13.01
N GLU A 184 -20.42 -1.81 -12.18
CA GLU A 184 -20.89 -0.44 -12.41
C GLU A 184 -20.41 0.11 -13.76
N LEU A 185 -19.14 -0.12 -14.11
CA LEU A 185 -18.57 0.30 -15.39
C LEU A 185 -19.21 -0.45 -16.56
N ARG A 186 -19.43 -1.77 -16.43
CA ARG A 186 -20.11 -2.58 -17.43
C ARG A 186 -21.54 -2.09 -17.67
N ASP A 187 -22.28 -1.78 -16.60
CA ASP A 187 -23.64 -1.25 -16.68
C ASP A 187 -23.71 0.15 -17.28
N ARG A 188 -22.68 0.99 -17.05
CA ARG A 188 -22.57 2.30 -17.73
C ARG A 188 -22.34 2.13 -19.22
N ARG A 189 -21.44 1.24 -19.65
CA ARG A 189 -21.19 0.95 -21.08
C ARG A 189 -22.44 0.39 -21.77
N ARG A 190 -23.14 -0.54 -21.10
CA ARG A 190 -24.40 -1.10 -21.60
C ARG A 190 -25.49 -0.04 -21.76
N ARG A 191 -25.60 0.91 -20.82
CA ARG A 191 -26.53 2.05 -20.91
C ARG A 191 -26.12 3.07 -21.97
N ALA A 192 -24.83 3.21 -22.24
CA ALA A 192 -24.29 4.09 -23.28
C ALA A 192 -24.38 3.50 -24.70
N GLY A 193 -24.73 2.21 -24.84
CA GLY A 193 -24.87 1.55 -26.15
C GLY A 193 -23.54 1.18 -26.81
N GLU A 194 -22.44 1.14 -26.05
CA GLU A 194 -21.13 0.73 -26.55
C GLU A 194 -21.05 -0.81 -26.66
N PRO A 195 -20.55 -1.38 -27.77
CA PRO A 195 -20.41 -2.82 -27.90
C PRO A 195 -19.34 -3.36 -26.94
N SER A 196 -19.58 -4.57 -26.41
CA SER A 196 -18.62 -5.30 -25.56
C SER A 196 -17.37 -5.72 -26.32
#